data_AF-A0A3D4IDR1-F1
#
_entry.id   AF-A0A3D4IDR1-F1
#
_cell.length_a   1.000
_cell.length_b   1.000
_cell.length_c   1.000
_cell.angle_alpha   90.00
_cell.angle_beta   90.00
_cell.angle_gamma   90.00
#
_symmetry.space_group_name_H-M   'P 1'
#
loop_
_entity.id
_entity.type
_entity.pdbx_description
1 polymer ?
#
loop_
_entity_poly.entity_id
_entity_poly.type
_entity_poly.pdbx_seq_one_letter_code
_entity_poly.pdbx_strand_id
1 'polypeptide(L)'
;MSTKYQFTTENKTWQLPMIAGVGLLLVSGIYGVIAGDMHGFWASYHVGFLFTLGITIGALFLVMIMTIAKAHWHIVIRRFHETIAWSFPVLALAGLPMVILLFTSDHHPLFEWAHKDVVA
;
A
#
# COMPACT_ATOMS: atom_id res chain seq x y z
N MET A 1 2.83 20.91 -44.70
CA MET A 1 2.79 21.32 -43.28
C MET A 1 2.16 20.21 -42.46
N SER A 2 2.96 19.32 -41.86
CA SER A 2 2.53 18.38 -40.81
C SER A 2 3.76 17.64 -40.30
N THR A 3 4.46 18.22 -39.33
CA THR A 3 5.49 17.50 -38.57
C THR A 3 4.75 16.74 -37.48
N LYS A 4 4.79 15.41 -37.60
CA LYS A 4 4.10 14.47 -36.74
C LYS A 4 4.66 14.59 -35.30
N TYR A 5 3.87 15.15 -34.39
CA TYR A 5 4.05 14.92 -32.96
C TYR A 5 3.61 13.47 -32.67
N GLN A 6 4.50 12.51 -32.94
CA GLN A 6 4.30 11.14 -32.47
C GLN A 6 4.73 11.11 -31.01
N PHE A 7 3.77 11.08 -30.09
CA PHE A 7 4.03 10.75 -28.70
C PHE A 7 4.66 9.36 -28.68
N THR A 8 5.95 9.27 -28.35
CA THR A 8 6.62 8.00 -28.14
C THR A 8 6.06 7.43 -26.84
N THR A 9 5.03 6.60 -26.93
CA THR A 9 4.32 6.03 -25.77
C THR A 9 5.13 5.00 -25.00
N GLU A 10 6.38 4.74 -25.41
CA GLU A 10 7.25 3.70 -24.88
C GLU A 10 8.26 4.24 -23.85
N ASN A 11 7.83 5.03 -22.87
CA ASN A 11 8.69 5.34 -21.72
C ASN A 11 8.32 4.48 -20.49
N LYS A 12 9.07 3.39 -20.28
CA LYS A 12 8.95 2.55 -19.07
C LYS A 12 9.32 3.27 -17.76
N THR A 13 9.69 4.55 -17.82
CA THR A 13 10.08 5.37 -16.67
C THR A 13 8.98 5.48 -15.60
N TRP A 14 7.70 5.37 -15.97
CA TRP A 14 6.60 5.38 -15.00
C TRP A 14 6.53 4.12 -14.11
N GLN A 15 7.19 3.02 -14.50
CA GLN A 15 7.25 1.78 -13.72
C GLN A 15 8.41 1.77 -12.71
N LEU A 16 9.40 2.66 -12.89
CA LEU A 16 10.57 2.77 -12.01
C LEU A 16 10.24 2.87 -10.52
N PRO A 17 9.32 3.74 -10.05
CA PRO A 17 9.02 3.82 -8.62
C PRO A 17 8.40 2.53 -8.07
N MET A 18 7.61 1.82 -8.88
CA MET A 18 7.02 0.54 -8.47
C MET A 18 8.10 -0.53 -8.33
N ILE A 19 9.01 -0.63 -9.29
CA ILE A 19 10.13 -1.58 -9.26
C ILE A 19 11.05 -1.28 -8.08
N ALA A 20 11.37 0.01 -7.85
CA ALA A 20 12.18 0.43 -6.71
C ALA A 20 11.51 0.09 -5.37
N GLY A 21 10.20 0.35 -5.24
CA GLY A 21 9.44 0.02 -4.03
C GLY A 21 9.43 -1.48 -3.72
N VAL A 22 9.18 -2.33 -4.72
CA VAL A 22 9.24 -3.79 -4.57
C VAL A 22 10.66 -4.25 -4.23
N GLY A 23 11.67 -3.69 -4.90
CA GLY A 23 13.08 -4.01 -4.63
C GLY A 23 13.48 -3.70 -3.19
N LEU A 24 13.11 -2.52 -2.68
CA LEU A 24 13.40 -2.12 -1.30
C LEU A 24 12.67 -3.00 -0.27
N LEU A 25 11.42 -3.41 -0.55
CA LEU A 25 10.68 -4.35 0.29
C LEU A 25 11.36 -5.73 0.36
N LEU A 26 11.89 -6.23 -0.76
CA LEU A 26 12.62 -7.49 -0.77
C LEU A 26 13.94 -7.38 0.01
N VAL A 27 14.68 -6.29 -0.16
CA VAL A 27 15.94 -6.04 0.56
C VAL A 27 15.69 -5.95 2.07
N SER A 28 14.64 -5.24 2.50
CA SER A 28 14.31 -5.15 3.93
C SER A 28 13.87 -6.48 4.53
N GLY A 29 13.13 -7.30 3.77
CA GLY A 29 12.77 -8.66 4.18
C GLY A 29 13.99 -9.55 4.35
N ILE A 30 14.88 -9.57 3.36
CA ILE A 30 16.14 -10.35 3.42
C ILE A 30 17.00 -9.90 4.60
N TYR A 31 17.10 -8.59 4.84
CA TYR A 31 17.81 -8.05 5.99
C TYR A 31 17.22 -8.53 7.32
N GLY A 32 15.88 -8.54 7.46
CA GLY A 32 15.21 -9.07 8.65
C GLY A 32 15.52 -10.54 8.91
N VAL A 33 15.64 -11.37 7.86
CA VAL A 33 16.04 -12.78 8.00
C VAL A 33 17.51 -12.91 8.43
N ILE A 34 18.42 -12.17 7.79
CA ILE A 34 19.88 -12.28 8.03
C ILE A 34 20.26 -11.71 9.41
N ALA A 35 19.65 -10.59 9.81
CA ALA A 35 19.92 -9.94 11.09
C ALA A 35 19.23 -10.62 12.28
N GLY A 36 18.27 -11.54 12.03
CA GLY A 36 17.49 -12.20 13.07
C GLY A 36 16.42 -11.32 13.73
N ASP A 37 16.26 -10.06 13.31
CA ASP A 37 15.24 -9.13 13.82
C ASP A 37 14.00 -9.14 12.93
N MET A 38 13.20 -10.20 13.08
CA MET A 38 11.93 -10.32 12.36
C MET A 38 10.87 -9.38 12.91
N HIS A 39 10.95 -9.01 14.20
CA HIS A 39 10.01 -8.10 14.83
C HIS A 39 10.11 -6.69 14.22
N GLY A 40 11.33 -6.16 14.07
CA GLY A 40 11.58 -4.87 13.43
C GLY A 40 11.08 -4.81 11.99
N PHE A 41 11.25 -5.90 11.23
CA PHE A 41 10.71 -6.01 9.87
C PHE A 41 9.18 -5.93 9.86
N TRP A 42 8.50 -6.76 10.65
CA TRP A 42 7.04 -6.81 10.70
C TRP A 42 6.43 -5.50 11.22
N ALA A 43 7.08 -4.84 12.19
CA ALA A 43 6.63 -3.56 12.72
C ALA A 43 6.74 -2.46 11.65
N SER A 44 7.88 -2.39 10.96
CA SER A 44 8.10 -1.43 9.86
C SER A 44 7.15 -1.67 8.69
N TYR A 45 6.89 -2.95 8.35
CA TYR A 45 5.92 -3.34 7.34
C TYR A 45 4.50 -2.89 7.72
N HIS A 46 4.10 -3.10 8.98
CA HIS A 46 2.79 -2.69 9.47
C HIS A 46 2.58 -1.18 9.34
N VAL A 47 3.58 -0.39 9.73
CA VAL A 47 3.53 1.08 9.63
C VAL A 47 3.39 1.51 8.17
N GLY A 48 4.20 0.96 7.26
CA GLY A 48 4.10 1.26 5.83
C GLY A 48 2.74 0.89 5.22
N PHE A 49 2.20 -0.26 5.62
CA PHE A 49 0.88 -0.72 5.22
C PHE A 49 -0.22 0.24 5.72
N LEU A 50 -0.23 0.59 7.00
CA LEU A 50 -1.22 1.50 7.58
C LEU A 50 -1.15 2.90 6.96
N PHE A 51 0.07 3.39 6.68
CA PHE A 51 0.27 4.68 6.04
C PHE A 51 -0.36 4.72 4.63
N THR A 52 -0.08 3.72 3.81
CA THR A 52 -0.61 3.63 2.43
C THR A 52 -2.11 3.35 2.41
N LEU A 53 -2.60 2.53 3.35
CA LEU A 53 -4.03 2.29 3.56
C LEU A 53 -4.75 3.58 3.99
N GLY A 54 -4.19 4.36 4.90
CA GLY A 54 -4.73 5.65 5.33
C GLY A 54 -4.87 6.65 4.17
N ILE A 55 -3.87 6.74 3.30
CA ILE A 55 -3.94 7.57 2.08
C ILE A 55 -5.08 7.12 1.16
N THR A 56 -5.22 5.80 0.96
CA THR A 56 -6.25 5.24 0.07
C THR A 56 -7.66 5.46 0.62
N ILE A 57 -7.85 5.25 1.91
CA ILE A 57 -9.12 5.54 2.60
C ILE A 57 -9.40 7.04 2.58
N GLY A 58 -8.39 7.89 2.80
CA GLY A 58 -8.52 9.35 2.71
C GLY A 58 -8.97 9.81 1.32
N ALA A 59 -8.41 9.22 0.26
CA ALA A 59 -8.84 9.50 -1.11
C ALA A 59 -10.28 9.07 -1.37
N LEU A 60 -10.68 7.88 -0.91
CA LEU A 60 -12.07 7.41 -1.01
C LEU A 60 -13.03 8.32 -0.24
N PHE A 61 -12.65 8.73 0.98
CA PHE A 61 -13.41 9.67 1.79
C PHE A 61 -13.62 11.00 1.07
N LEU A 62 -12.57 11.55 0.45
CA LEU A 62 -12.66 12.78 -0.34
C LEU A 62 -13.59 12.62 -1.56
N VAL A 63 -13.57 11.48 -2.26
CA VAL A 63 -14.53 11.22 -3.34
C VAL A 63 -15.96 11.23 -2.81
N MET A 64 -16.22 10.55 -1.69
CA MET A 64 -17.57 10.44 -1.11
C MET A 64 -18.10 11.80 -0.62
N ILE A 65 -17.33 12.53 0.19
CA ILE A 65 -17.78 13.81 0.76
C ILE A 65 -18.01 14.86 -0.32
N MET A 66 -17.14 14.92 -1.33
CA MET A 66 -17.25 15.89 -2.42
C MET A 66 -18.46 15.59 -3.33
N THR A 67 -18.80 14.30 -3.49
CA THR A 67 -20.01 13.87 -4.20
C THR A 67 -21.28 14.25 -3.44
N ILE A 68 -21.31 14.03 -2.12
CA ILE A 68 -22.46 14.38 -1.27
C ILE A 68 -22.65 15.90 -1.21
N ALA A 69 -21.56 16.65 -1.05
CA ALA A 69 -21.57 18.11 -1.01
C ALA A 69 -21.89 18.78 -2.37
N LYS A 70 -21.97 18.00 -3.47
CA LYS A 70 -22.18 18.50 -4.83
C LYS A 70 -21.16 19.60 -5.21
N ALA A 71 -19.90 19.42 -4.81
CA ALA A 71 -18.84 20.38 -5.03
C ALA A 71 -18.39 20.38 -6.51
N HIS A 72 -18.62 21.47 -7.23
CA HIS A 72 -18.33 21.56 -8.68
C HIS A 72 -16.85 21.71 -9.01
N TRP A 73 -16.05 22.29 -8.11
CA TRP A 73 -14.61 22.46 -8.31
C TRP A 73 -13.83 21.14 -8.22
N HIS A 74 -14.39 20.13 -7.55
CA HIS A 74 -13.76 18.82 -7.37
C HIS A 74 -13.70 18.00 -8.66
N ILE A 75 -14.50 18.35 -9.68
CA ILE A 75 -14.59 17.61 -10.95
C ILE A 75 -13.21 17.46 -11.61
N VAL A 76 -12.33 18.46 -11.50
CA VAL A 76 -10.99 18.44 -12.09
C VAL A 76 -10.06 17.42 -11.38
N ILE A 77 -10.19 17.29 -10.06
CA ILE A 77 -9.32 16.42 -9.24
C ILE A 77 -9.98 15.07 -8.90
N ARG A 78 -11.24 14.85 -9.28
CA ARG A 78 -11.98 13.63 -8.98
C ARG A 78 -11.28 12.38 -9.50
N ARG A 79 -10.80 12.42 -10.74
CA ARG A 79 -10.11 11.30 -11.38
C ARG A 79 -8.83 10.89 -10.64
N PHE A 80 -8.12 11.87 -10.08
CA PHE A 80 -6.91 11.62 -9.30
C PHE A 80 -7.24 10.83 -8.01
N HIS A 81 -8.27 11.26 -7.27
CA HIS A 81 -8.69 10.57 -6.05
C HIS A 81 -9.29 9.18 -6.35
N GLU A 82 -10.07 9.03 -7.42
CA GLU A 82 -10.58 7.73 -7.87
C GLU A 82 -9.43 6.78 -8.24
N THR A 83 -8.38 7.29 -8.88
CA THR A 83 -7.17 6.51 -9.22
C THR A 83 -6.45 6.04 -7.97
N ILE A 84 -6.30 6.91 -6.96
CA ILE A 84 -5.71 6.52 -5.67
C ILE A 84 -6.59 5.48 -4.97
N ALA A 85 -7.90 5.68 -4.93
CA ALA A 85 -8.85 4.74 -4.34
C ALA A 85 -8.78 3.37 -5.02
N TRP A 86 -8.48 3.31 -6.32
CA TRP A 86 -8.28 2.05 -7.04
C TRP A 86 -7.03 1.26 -6.58
N SER A 87 -6.26 1.75 -5.60
CA SER A 87 -5.17 1.01 -4.96
C SER A 87 -5.65 -0.10 -4.02
N PHE A 88 -6.94 -0.18 -3.67
CA PHE A 88 -7.50 -1.20 -2.77
C PHE A 88 -7.15 -2.65 -3.16
N PRO A 89 -7.21 -3.09 -4.43
CA PRO A 89 -6.85 -4.46 -4.80
C PRO A 89 -5.38 -4.77 -4.52
N VAL A 90 -4.47 -3.81 -4.78
CA VAL A 90 -3.04 -3.96 -4.50
C VAL A 90 -2.80 -4.01 -2.99
N LEU A 91 -3.47 -3.14 -2.23
CA LEU A 91 -3.39 -3.15 -0.77
C LEU A 91 -4.00 -4.41 -0.16
N ALA A 92 -5.07 -4.96 -0.75
CA ALA A 92 -5.64 -6.23 -0.28
C ALA A 92 -4.62 -7.37 -0.44
N LEU A 93 -3.92 -7.43 -1.57
CA LEU A 93 -2.82 -8.38 -1.78
C LEU A 93 -1.66 -8.13 -0.81
N ALA A 94 -1.27 -6.88 -0.58
CA ALA A 94 -0.26 -6.52 0.41
C ALA A 94 -0.71 -6.80 1.86
N GLY A 95 -2.01 -6.87 2.14
CA GLY A 95 -2.53 -7.26 3.45
C GLY A 95 -2.44 -8.77 3.71
N LEU A 96 -2.37 -9.61 2.66
CA LEU A 96 -2.40 -11.06 2.80
C LEU A 96 -1.26 -11.63 3.68
N PRO A 97 0.02 -11.21 3.54
CA PRO A 97 1.09 -11.71 4.41
C PRO A 97 0.82 -11.45 5.89
N MET A 98 0.23 -10.31 6.23
CA MET A 98 -0.13 -9.96 7.62
C MET A 98 -1.26 -10.85 8.15
N VAL A 99 -2.29 -11.09 7.33
CA VAL A 99 -3.41 -11.97 7.70
C VAL A 99 -2.92 -13.42 7.86
N ILE A 100 -2.11 -13.91 6.93
CA ILE A 100 -1.53 -15.27 7.00
C ILE A 100 -0.67 -15.41 8.24
N LEU A 101 0.17 -14.40 8.53
CA LEU A 101 1.01 -14.39 9.73
C LEU A 101 0.14 -14.47 10.99
N LEU A 102 -0.98 -13.72 11.05
CA LEU A 102 -1.93 -13.70 12.16
C LEU A 102 -2.64 -15.04 12.40
N PHE A 103 -2.82 -15.87 11.38
CA PHE A 103 -3.52 -17.16 11.54
C PHE A 103 -2.58 -18.37 11.67
N THR A 104 -1.32 -18.24 11.26
CA THR A 104 -0.38 -19.37 11.14
C THR A 104 0.68 -19.40 12.23
N SER A 105 1.04 -18.25 12.82
CA SER A 105 2.16 -18.17 13.76
C SER A 105 1.67 -18.29 15.21
N ASP A 106 2.19 -19.23 16.00
CA ASP A 106 1.81 -19.35 17.42
C ASP A 106 2.37 -18.22 18.30
N HIS A 107 3.46 -17.57 17.85
CA HIS A 107 4.04 -16.39 18.47
C HIS A 107 3.98 -15.22 17.48
N HIS A 108 2.99 -14.35 17.62
CA HIS A 108 2.88 -13.17 16.78
C HIS A 108 3.82 -12.07 17.29
N PRO A 109 4.81 -11.62 16.51
CA PRO A 109 5.71 -10.57 16.96
C PRO A 109 4.97 -9.24 17.25
N LEU A 110 3.80 -8.99 16.64
CA LEU A 110 3.16 -7.68 16.68
C LEU A 110 1.98 -7.54 17.65
N PHE A 111 1.20 -8.61 17.82
CA PHE A 111 -0.10 -8.53 18.49
C PHE A 111 -0.06 -9.38 19.77
N GLU A 112 0.09 -8.71 20.90
CA GLU A 112 0.15 -9.37 22.22
C GLU A 112 -1.12 -10.18 22.50
N TRP A 113 -2.30 -9.63 22.17
CA TRP A 113 -3.59 -10.31 22.35
C TRP A 113 -3.76 -11.60 21.52
N ALA A 114 -2.94 -11.80 20.49
CA ALA A 114 -3.01 -12.98 19.64
C ALA A 114 -2.13 -14.13 20.16
N HIS A 115 -1.38 -13.91 21.24
CA HIS A 115 -0.59 -14.93 21.92
C HIS A 115 -1.50 -15.92 22.64
N LYS A 116 -1.37 -17.21 22.30
CA LYS A 116 -2.18 -18.27 22.91
C LYS A 116 -1.94 -18.39 24.42
N ASP A 117 -0.74 -18.05 24.86
CA ASP A 117 -0.29 -18.02 26.26
C ASP A 117 -0.90 -16.89 27.10
N VAL A 118 -1.42 -15.83 26.47
CA VAL A 118 -2.12 -14.73 27.18
C VAL A 118 -3.61 -15.01 27.37
N VAL A 119 -4.18 -15.90 26.55
CA VAL A 119 -5.63 -16.17 26.49
C VAL A 119 -6.01 -17.48 27.21
N ALA A 120 -5.04 -18.34 27.53
CA ALA A 120 -5.24 -19.66 28.15
C ALA A 120 -5.03 -19.67 29.67
#